data_AF-A0A421JC60-F1
#
_entry.id   AF-A0A421JC60-F1
#
_cell.length_a   1.000
_cell.length_b   1.000
_cell.length_c   1.000
_cell.angle_alpha   90.00
_cell.angle_beta   90.00
_cell.angle_gamma   90.00
#
_symmetry.space_group_name_H-M   'P 1'
#
loop_
_entity.id
_entity.type
_entity.pdbx_description
1 polymer ?
#
loop_
_entity_poly.entity_id
_entity_poly.type
_entity_poly.pdbx_seq_one_letter_code
_entity_poly.pdbx_strand_id
1 'polypeptide(L)'
;MNLLQFNHAISTFHNLVADNLYHQSKPVPVTGYCKNAGNRKYSFMVMKINECHIESVITFHPFYQVPVMYFRILDLSDNQAVPIDHIAKIFPDFSPASVTLESPEVVPGVWVCIHPCETAQQMETCSTASPQEYLRLWYAFYGVGATFPSISVRPTRND
;
A
#
# COMPACT_ATOMS: atom_id res chain seq x y z
N MET A 1 14.70 -1.52 -8.61
CA MET A 1 14.59 -2.76 -7.80
C MET A 1 14.02 -3.87 -8.67
N ASN A 2 14.54 -5.10 -8.62
CA ASN A 2 14.00 -6.24 -9.37
C ASN A 2 13.09 -7.15 -8.52
N LEU A 3 12.43 -8.13 -9.15
CA LEU A 3 11.50 -9.05 -8.47
C LEU A 3 12.15 -9.83 -7.32
N LEU A 4 13.39 -10.31 -7.47
CA LEU A 4 14.07 -11.07 -6.44
C LEU A 4 14.34 -10.20 -5.20
N GLN A 5 14.83 -8.98 -5.44
CA GLN A 5 15.03 -7.98 -4.39
C GLN A 5 13.72 -7.63 -3.68
N PHE A 6 12.64 -7.43 -4.43
CA PHE A 6 11.31 -7.19 -3.88
C PHE A 6 10.83 -8.35 -2.99
N ASN A 7 10.88 -9.59 -3.50
CA ASN A 7 10.44 -10.78 -2.75
C ASN A 7 11.21 -10.97 -1.45
N HIS A 8 12.50 -10.65 -1.45
CA HIS A 8 13.32 -10.71 -0.24
C HIS A 8 12.93 -9.61 0.76
N ALA A 9 12.68 -8.39 0.29
CA ALA A 9 12.45 -7.23 1.14
C ALA A 9 11.01 -7.09 1.68
N ILE A 10 10.01 -7.59 0.96
CA ILE A 10 8.59 -7.29 1.23
C ILE A 10 8.11 -7.74 2.62
N SER A 11 8.67 -8.81 3.19
CA SER A 11 8.30 -9.24 4.56
C SER A 11 8.84 -8.32 5.63
N THR A 12 10.08 -7.86 5.51
CA THR A 12 10.64 -6.87 6.44
C THR A 12 9.87 -5.55 6.33
N PHE A 13 9.56 -5.14 5.10
CA PHE A 13 8.73 -3.97 4.85
C PHE A 13 7.32 -4.10 5.46
N HIS A 14 6.67 -5.26 5.32
CA HIS A 14 5.35 -5.53 5.90
C HIS A 14 5.34 -5.28 7.41
N ASN A 15 6.32 -5.86 8.13
CA ASN A 15 6.42 -5.68 9.58
C ASN A 15 6.70 -4.21 9.92
N LEU A 16 7.59 -3.55 9.18
CA LEU A 16 7.86 -2.12 9.38
C LEU A 16 6.58 -1.29 9.26
N VAL A 17 5.79 -1.48 8.21
CA VAL A 17 4.52 -0.76 8.04
C VAL A 17 3.56 -1.09 9.18
N ALA A 18 3.45 -2.37 9.56
CA ALA A 18 2.52 -2.78 10.61
C ALA A 18 2.83 -2.12 11.97
N ASP A 19 4.11 -1.92 12.27
CA ASP A 19 4.55 -1.33 13.53
C ASP A 19 4.54 0.21 13.54
N ASN A 20 4.48 0.86 12.37
CA ASN A 20 4.82 2.27 12.21
C ASN A 20 3.80 3.11 11.44
N LEU A 21 2.59 2.60 11.22
CA LEU A 21 1.55 3.32 10.51
C LEU A 21 0.78 4.26 11.46
N TYR A 22 0.57 5.50 11.02
CA TYR A 22 -0.16 6.52 11.76
C TYR A 22 -1.19 7.22 10.88
N HIS A 23 -2.35 7.55 11.44
CA HIS A 23 -3.36 8.41 10.85
C HIS A 23 -3.61 9.59 11.78
N GLN A 24 -3.39 10.82 11.30
CA GLN A 24 -3.52 12.05 12.11
C GLN A 24 -2.78 11.98 13.46
N SER A 25 -1.56 11.43 13.46
CA SER A 25 -0.71 11.22 14.65
C SER A 25 -1.18 10.14 15.64
N LYS A 26 -2.22 9.37 15.34
CA LYS A 26 -2.62 8.19 16.12
C LYS A 26 -2.10 6.92 15.46
N PRO A 27 -1.55 5.94 16.22
CA PRO A 27 -1.17 4.65 15.67
C PRO A 27 -2.38 3.97 15.00
N VAL A 28 -2.15 3.38 13.83
CA VAL A 28 -3.17 2.60 13.10
C VAL A 28 -2.88 1.13 13.35
N PRO A 29 -3.82 0.37 13.94
CA PRO A 29 -3.70 -1.08 14.01
C PRO A 29 -3.64 -1.66 12.61
N VAL A 30 -2.56 -2.39 12.32
CA VAL A 30 -2.38 -3.13 11.07
C VAL A 30 -2.31 -4.61 11.40
N THR A 31 -3.10 -5.40 10.70
CA THR A 31 -3.00 -6.87 10.71
C THR A 31 -2.74 -7.35 9.30
N GLY A 32 -2.22 -8.57 9.13
CA GLY A 32 -1.92 -9.07 7.81
C GLY A 32 -0.94 -10.21 7.78
N TYR A 33 -0.52 -10.57 6.57
CA TYR A 33 0.48 -11.61 6.35
C TYR A 33 1.14 -11.44 4.98
N CYS A 34 2.32 -12.06 4.84
CA CYS A 34 2.95 -12.25 3.53
C CYS A 34 2.68 -13.66 3.01
N LYS A 35 2.44 -13.81 1.71
CA LYS A 35 2.25 -15.11 1.06
C LYS A 35 3.00 -15.20 -0.27
N ASN A 36 3.47 -16.39 -0.59
CA ASN A 36 4.04 -16.70 -1.91
C ASN A 36 2.96 -17.32 -2.81
N ALA A 37 2.93 -16.92 -4.07
CA ALA A 37 2.21 -17.61 -5.13
C ALA A 37 3.10 -17.68 -6.38
N GLY A 38 3.52 -18.89 -6.74
CA GLY A 38 4.55 -19.09 -7.75
C GLY A 38 5.88 -18.42 -7.36
N ASN A 39 6.46 -17.64 -8.27
CA ASN A 39 7.70 -16.88 -8.06
C ASN A 39 7.46 -15.47 -7.49
N ARG A 40 6.22 -15.13 -7.11
CA ARG A 40 5.84 -13.81 -6.59
C ARG A 40 5.47 -13.88 -5.12
N LYS A 41 5.74 -12.78 -4.42
CA LYS A 41 5.35 -12.59 -3.04
C LYS A 41 4.38 -11.41 -2.93
N TYR A 42 3.50 -11.51 -1.95
CA TYR A 42 2.40 -10.60 -1.72
C TYR A 42 2.39 -10.22 -0.24
N SER A 43 2.17 -8.94 0.04
CA SER A 43 1.87 -8.44 1.38
C SER A 43 0.39 -8.08 1.44
N PHE A 44 -0.34 -8.75 2.32
CA PHE A 44 -1.74 -8.48 2.61
C PHE A 44 -1.82 -7.70 3.91
N MET A 45 -2.42 -6.51 3.91
CA MET A 45 -2.54 -5.67 5.10
C MET A 45 -3.97 -5.17 5.26
N VAL A 46 -4.46 -5.18 6.49
CA VAL A 46 -5.75 -4.60 6.88
C VAL A 46 -5.47 -3.53 7.93
N MET A 47 -5.79 -2.29 7.58
CA MET A 47 -5.59 -1.10 8.40
C MET A 47 -6.95 -0.66 8.96
N LYS A 48 -7.06 -0.53 10.28
CA LYS A 48 -8.30 -0.07 10.92
C LYS A 48 -8.25 1.44 11.17
N ILE A 49 -9.05 2.21 10.44
CA ILE A 49 -9.10 3.67 10.54
C ILE A 49 -10.56 4.10 10.65
N ASN A 50 -10.91 4.80 11.74
CA ASN A 50 -12.28 5.20 12.06
C ASN A 50 -13.23 3.98 12.03
N GLU A 51 -14.39 4.12 11.39
CA GLU A 51 -15.40 3.06 11.20
C GLU A 51 -15.18 2.27 9.90
N CYS A 52 -13.93 2.18 9.42
CA CYS A 52 -13.60 1.48 8.18
C CYS A 52 -12.36 0.60 8.31
N HIS A 53 -12.28 -0.40 7.42
CA HIS A 53 -11.06 -1.14 7.14
C HIS A 53 -10.52 -0.76 5.77
N ILE A 54 -9.24 -0.46 5.68
CA ILE A 54 -8.55 -0.42 4.39
C ILE A 54 -7.82 -1.75 4.24
N GLU A 55 -8.32 -2.59 3.34
CA GLU A 55 -7.61 -3.80 2.94
C GLU A 55 -6.69 -3.46 1.77
N SER A 56 -5.47 -3.98 1.78
CA SER A 56 -4.50 -3.76 0.71
C SER A 56 -3.69 -4.99 0.39
N VAL A 57 -3.29 -5.09 -0.87
CA VAL A 57 -2.39 -6.10 -1.42
C VAL A 57 -1.24 -5.39 -2.12
N ILE A 58 -0.03 -5.62 -1.66
CA ILE A 58 1.19 -5.10 -2.31
C ILE A 58 1.93 -6.24 -2.97
N THR A 59 2.29 -6.06 -4.25
CA THR A 59 3.09 -7.01 -5.02
C THR A 59 3.98 -6.27 -6.02
N PHE A 60 4.70 -7.00 -6.87
CA PHE A 60 5.58 -6.45 -7.89
C PHE A 60 4.90 -6.51 -9.26
N HIS A 61 4.78 -5.38 -9.96
CA HIS A 61 4.17 -5.31 -11.28
C HIS A 61 5.16 -5.83 -12.36
N PRO A 62 4.79 -6.84 -13.17
CA PRO A 62 5.73 -7.51 -14.07
C PRO A 62 6.20 -6.62 -15.23
N PHE A 63 5.30 -5.81 -15.80
CA PHE A 63 5.63 -4.93 -16.93
C PHE A 63 6.47 -3.71 -16.51
N TYR A 64 5.98 -2.89 -15.58
CA TYR A 64 6.67 -1.70 -15.09
C TYR A 64 7.87 -1.98 -14.18
N GLN A 65 8.03 -3.21 -13.69
CA GLN A 65 9.12 -3.62 -12.80
C GLN A 65 9.25 -2.77 -11.52
N VAL A 66 8.11 -2.48 -10.90
CA VAL A 66 7.99 -1.66 -9.68
C VAL A 66 6.98 -2.29 -8.71
N PRO A 67 6.98 -1.93 -7.42
CA PRO A 67 5.90 -2.29 -6.52
C PRO A 67 4.57 -1.68 -6.98
N VAL A 68 3.48 -2.38 -6.71
CA VAL A 68 2.10 -1.94 -6.96
C VAL A 68 1.25 -2.24 -5.73
N MET A 69 0.32 -1.34 -5.42
CA MET A 69 -0.62 -1.47 -4.32
C MET A 69 -2.05 -1.50 -4.87
N TYR A 70 -2.76 -2.57 -4.53
CA TYR A 70 -4.20 -2.67 -4.66
C TYR A 70 -4.80 -2.41 -3.29
N PHE A 71 -5.95 -1.74 -3.23
CA PHE A 71 -6.69 -1.56 -1.98
C PHE A 71 -8.19 -1.50 -2.21
N ARG A 72 -8.94 -1.72 -1.13
CA ARG A 72 -10.36 -1.42 -1.03
C ARG A 72 -10.67 -0.95 0.38
N ILE A 73 -11.72 -0.15 0.51
CA ILE A 73 -12.20 0.32 1.81
C ILE A 73 -13.48 -0.43 2.11
N LEU A 74 -13.57 -1.05 3.26
CA LEU A 74 -14.75 -1.75 3.75
C LEU A 74 -15.37 -0.94 4.90
N ASP A 75 -16.69 -0.78 4.86
CA ASP A 75 -17.46 -0.23 5.98
C ASP A 75 -17.57 -1.28 7.09
N LEU A 76 -17.34 -0.90 8.35
CA LEU A 76 -17.42 -1.85 9.48
C LEU A 76 -18.84 -2.35 9.77
N SER A 77 -19.86 -1.59 9.38
CA SER A 77 -21.25 -1.90 9.70
C SER A 77 -21.80 -3.09 8.89
N ASP A 78 -21.40 -3.21 7.62
CA ASP A 78 -21.92 -4.22 6.70
C ASP A 78 -20.82 -4.99 5.92
N ASN A 79 -19.55 -4.64 6.15
CA ASN A 79 -18.37 -5.21 5.51
C ASN A 79 -18.42 -5.13 3.97
N GLN A 80 -19.15 -4.16 3.42
CA GLN A 80 -19.23 -3.89 1.99
C GLN A 80 -18.13 -2.93 1.53
N ALA A 81 -17.71 -3.10 0.28
CA ALA A 81 -16.76 -2.20 -0.33
C ALA A 81 -17.38 -0.82 -0.57
N VAL A 82 -16.74 0.21 -0.04
CA VAL A 82 -17.10 1.61 -0.25
C VAL A 82 -16.82 1.97 -1.72
N PRO A 83 -17.80 2.48 -2.48
CA PRO A 83 -17.60 2.98 -3.83
C PRO A 83 -16.51 4.07 -3.90
N ILE A 84 -15.72 4.10 -4.97
CA ILE A 84 -14.58 5.01 -5.10
C ILE A 84 -14.96 6.50 -4.97
N ASP A 85 -16.13 6.88 -5.48
CA ASP A 85 -16.72 8.22 -5.40
C ASP A 85 -17.17 8.59 -3.98
N HIS A 86 -17.31 7.59 -3.10
CA HIS A 86 -17.64 7.77 -1.69
C HIS A 86 -16.40 7.77 -0.79
N ILE A 87 -15.24 7.30 -1.26
CA ILE A 87 -13.99 7.29 -0.48
C ILE A 87 -13.63 8.71 -0.02
N ALA A 88 -13.77 9.71 -0.88
CA ALA A 88 -13.49 11.10 -0.55
C ALA A 88 -14.36 11.68 0.59
N LYS A 89 -15.53 11.07 0.87
CA LYS A 89 -16.37 11.47 2.02
C LYS A 89 -15.78 10.98 3.35
N ILE A 90 -15.03 9.88 3.32
CA ILE A 90 -14.39 9.25 4.49
C ILE A 90 -12.97 9.79 4.67
N PHE A 91 -12.26 9.97 3.56
CA PHE A 91 -10.91 10.50 3.47
C PHE A 91 -10.94 11.76 2.60
N PRO A 92 -11.17 12.95 3.19
CA PRO A 92 -11.31 14.20 2.43
C PRO A 92 -10.08 14.59 1.59
N ASP A 93 -8.93 14.04 1.95
CA ASP A 93 -7.63 14.20 1.32
C ASP A 93 -7.32 13.10 0.28
N PHE A 94 -8.26 12.20 0.02
CA PHE A 94 -8.12 11.15 -0.99
C PHE A 94 -7.92 11.73 -2.40
N SER A 95 -6.87 11.28 -3.08
CA SER A 95 -6.56 11.70 -4.45
C SER A 95 -6.86 10.60 -5.46
N PRO A 96 -7.91 10.73 -6.30
CA PRO A 96 -8.24 9.72 -7.31
C PRO A 96 -7.38 9.82 -8.60
N ALA A 97 -6.56 10.86 -8.75
CA ALA A 97 -5.91 11.17 -10.03
C ALA A 97 -4.91 10.10 -10.51
N SER A 98 -4.48 9.19 -9.64
CA SER A 98 -3.48 8.17 -9.94
C SER A 98 -4.00 6.74 -9.72
N VAL A 99 -5.32 6.55 -9.66
CA VAL A 99 -5.91 5.23 -9.42
C VAL A 99 -6.75 4.72 -10.59
N THR A 100 -6.77 3.39 -10.72
CA THR A 100 -7.55 2.63 -11.69
C THR A 100 -8.29 1.50 -10.97
N LEU A 101 -9.22 0.84 -11.65
CA LEU A 101 -9.92 -0.33 -11.11
C LEU A 101 -9.35 -1.60 -11.75
N GLU A 102 -8.74 -2.45 -10.93
CA GLU A 102 -8.09 -3.69 -11.37
C GLU A 102 -8.29 -4.81 -10.35
N SER A 103 -8.10 -6.06 -10.79
CA SER A 103 -8.15 -7.23 -9.91
C SER A 103 -6.75 -7.74 -9.63
N PRO A 104 -6.31 -7.84 -8.36
CA PRO A 104 -5.06 -8.53 -8.04
C PRO A 104 -5.19 -10.02 -8.39
N GLU A 105 -4.16 -10.60 -9.01
CA GLU A 105 -4.18 -11.99 -9.50
C GLU A 105 -4.53 -13.04 -8.43
N VAL A 106 -4.27 -12.72 -7.15
CA VAL A 106 -4.38 -13.65 -6.03
C VAL A 106 -5.68 -13.51 -5.23
N VAL A 107 -6.50 -12.50 -5.48
CA VAL A 107 -7.77 -12.28 -4.77
C VAL A 107 -8.85 -11.85 -5.76
N PRO A 108 -10.03 -12.50 -5.76
CA PRO A 108 -11.11 -12.12 -6.65
C PRO A 108 -11.69 -10.73 -6.29
N GLY A 109 -12.34 -10.12 -7.27
CA GLY A 109 -13.04 -8.85 -7.11
C GLY A 109 -12.30 -7.66 -7.73
N VAL A 110 -12.98 -6.53 -7.78
CA VAL A 110 -12.44 -5.27 -8.30
C VAL A 110 -11.86 -4.46 -7.14
N TRP A 111 -10.61 -4.06 -7.26
CA TRP A 111 -9.87 -3.29 -6.28
C TRP A 111 -9.42 -1.97 -6.91
N VAL A 112 -9.18 -0.97 -6.09
CA VAL A 112 -8.53 0.25 -6.52
C VAL A 112 -7.03 -0.03 -6.62
N CYS A 113 -6.43 0.26 -7.76
CA CYS A 113 -5.02 0.07 -8.05
C CYS A 113 -4.36 1.43 -8.23
N ILE A 114 -3.30 1.72 -7.49
CA ILE A 114 -2.45 2.88 -7.75
C ILE A 114 -1.66 2.55 -9.02
N HIS A 115 -1.97 3.23 -10.12
CA HIS A 115 -1.46 2.85 -11.43
C HIS A 115 0.06 3.04 -11.47
N PRO A 116 0.86 2.00 -11.77
CA PRO A 116 2.29 2.04 -11.51
C PRO A 116 3.13 2.78 -12.55
N CYS A 117 2.54 3.37 -13.60
CA CYS A 117 3.30 3.89 -14.75
C CYS A 117 4.28 5.02 -14.40
N GLU A 118 3.98 5.86 -13.43
CA GLU A 118 4.87 6.95 -13.01
C GLU A 118 5.79 6.57 -11.85
N THR A 119 5.62 5.36 -11.28
CA THR A 119 6.38 4.93 -10.10
C THR A 119 7.89 4.99 -10.34
N ALA A 120 8.35 4.50 -11.49
CA ALA A 120 9.78 4.47 -11.79
C ALA A 120 10.36 5.89 -11.82
N GLN A 121 9.72 6.80 -12.56
CA GLN A 121 10.13 8.19 -12.66
C GLN A 121 10.10 8.92 -11.31
N GLN A 122 9.06 8.71 -10.50
CA GLN A 122 8.95 9.32 -9.17
C GLN A 122 10.08 8.82 -8.26
N MET A 123 10.37 7.52 -8.29
CA MET A 123 11.38 6.90 -7.43
C MET A 123 12.82 7.13 -7.90
N GLU A 124 13.07 7.55 -9.15
CA GLU A 124 14.41 7.94 -9.64
C GLU A 124 15.01 9.09 -8.83
N THR A 125 14.17 9.98 -8.30
CA THR A 125 14.60 11.11 -7.47
C THR A 125 15.03 10.70 -6.06
N CYS A 126 14.68 9.48 -5.65
CA CYS A 126 15.01 8.94 -4.33
C CYS A 126 16.30 8.12 -4.42
N SER A 127 17.39 8.60 -3.81
CA SER A 127 18.57 7.76 -3.60
C SER A 127 18.27 6.75 -2.48
N THR A 128 18.30 5.46 -2.79
CA THR A 128 18.01 4.39 -1.82
C THR A 128 19.19 3.44 -1.69
N ALA A 129 19.62 3.14 -0.47
CA ALA A 129 20.72 2.23 -0.17
C ALA A 129 20.30 0.76 -0.15
N SER A 130 19.00 0.47 0.01
CA SER A 130 18.49 -0.90 0.07
C SER A 130 17.10 -1.07 -0.55
N PRO A 131 16.71 -2.30 -0.96
CA PRO A 131 15.34 -2.59 -1.40
C PRO A 131 14.27 -2.29 -0.34
N GLN A 132 14.58 -2.46 0.94
CA GLN A 132 13.68 -2.15 2.06
C GLN A 132 13.44 -0.65 2.17
N GLU A 133 14.50 0.15 2.05
CA GLU A 133 14.40 1.60 2.01
C GLU A 133 13.60 2.08 0.79
N TYR A 134 13.84 1.48 -0.38
CA TYR A 134 13.06 1.75 -1.58
C TYR A 134 11.57 1.50 -1.34
N LEU A 135 11.20 0.34 -0.78
CA LEU A 135 9.80 0.03 -0.46
C LEU A 135 9.19 1.00 0.56
N ARG A 136 9.95 1.40 1.58
CA ARG A 136 9.51 2.38 2.58
C ARG A 136 9.21 3.73 1.94
N LEU A 137 10.14 4.27 1.15
CA LEU A 137 9.96 5.56 0.49
C LEU A 137 8.84 5.49 -0.57
N TRP A 138 8.81 4.43 -1.37
CA TRP A 138 7.74 4.21 -2.34
C TRP A 138 6.38 4.20 -1.67
N TYR A 139 6.21 3.47 -0.57
CA TYR A 139 4.94 3.40 0.13
C TYR A 139 4.56 4.75 0.76
N ALA A 140 5.53 5.47 1.34
CA ALA A 140 5.31 6.76 1.96
C ALA A 140 4.99 7.88 0.97
N PHE A 141 5.54 7.86 -0.25
CA PHE A 141 5.34 8.93 -1.24
C PHE A 141 4.32 8.60 -2.32
N TYR A 142 4.29 7.35 -2.78
CA TYR A 142 3.52 6.94 -3.96
C TYR A 142 2.44 5.89 -3.63
N GLY A 143 2.65 5.05 -2.62
CA GLY A 143 1.66 4.10 -2.14
C GLY A 143 0.60 4.81 -1.29
N VAL A 144 0.70 4.65 0.03
CA VAL A 144 -0.28 5.21 0.95
C VAL A 144 -0.26 6.73 0.96
N GLY A 145 0.90 7.39 0.87
CA GLY A 145 0.95 8.85 1.03
C GLY A 145 0.40 9.65 -0.16
N ALA A 146 0.48 9.13 -1.39
CA ALA A 146 -0.17 9.77 -2.54
C ALA A 146 -1.69 9.60 -2.50
N THR A 147 -2.16 8.47 -1.95
CA THR A 147 -3.58 8.10 -1.96
C THR A 147 -4.32 8.62 -0.74
N PHE A 148 -3.67 8.61 0.42
CA PHE A 148 -4.19 9.00 1.72
C PHE A 148 -3.14 9.87 2.46
N PRO A 149 -2.99 11.15 2.12
CA PRO A 149 -1.98 12.04 2.70
C PRO A 149 -1.97 12.15 4.24
N SER A 150 -3.10 11.90 4.88
CA SER A 150 -3.29 11.86 6.34
C SER A 150 -2.74 10.60 7.00
N ILE A 151 -2.42 9.57 6.21
CA ILE A 151 -1.75 8.34 6.64
C ILE A 151 -0.25 8.49 6.38
N SER A 152 0.56 8.21 7.41
CA SER A 152 2.02 8.34 7.36
C SER A 152 2.70 7.12 7.97
N VAL A 153 3.82 6.72 7.39
CA VAL A 153 4.77 5.79 8.03
C VAL A 153 5.79 6.64 8.79
N ARG A 154 5.90 6.47 10.10
CA ARG A 154 6.85 7.24 10.92
C ARG A 154 8.00 6.34 11.36
N PRO A 155 9.26 6.78 11.30
CA PRO A 155 10.36 5.99 11.84
C PRO A 155 10.12 5.70 13.33
N THR A 156 10.43 4.48 13.78
CA THR A 156 10.65 4.24 15.21
C THR A 156 11.78 5.16 15.67
N ARG A 157 11.66 5.76 16.87
CA ARG A 157 12.64 6.69 17.47
C ARG A 157 14.06 6.10 17.70
N ASN A 158 14.37 4.91 17.21
CA ASN A 158 15.60 4.17 17.50
C ASN A 158 16.48 3.87 16.27
N ASP A 159 16.28 4.58 15.15
CA ASP A 159 17.21 4.59 14.01
C ASP A 159 18.07 5.87 14.01
#